data_AF-A0A9P6GG29-F1
#
_entry.id   AF-A0A9P6GG29-F1
#
_cell.length_a   1.000
_cell.length_b   1.000
_cell.length_c   1.000
_cell.angle_alpha   90.00
_cell.angle_beta   90.00
_cell.angle_gamma   90.00
#
_symmetry.space_group_name_H-M   'P 1'
#
loop_
_entity.id
_entity.type
_entity.pdbx_description
1 polymer ?
#
loop_
_entity_poly.entity_id
_entity_poly.type
_entity_poly.pdbx_seq_one_letter_code
_entity_poly.pdbx_strand_id
1 'polypeptide(L)' 'MIREAGDRYGDLSYMLGGRSPHTNPDGSSPDGPINQWKPNLDVVYATIKFARRTGRLNPSSEN' A
#
# COMPACT_ATOMS: atom_id res chain seq x y z
N MET A 1 -6.43 7.32 4.40
CA MET A 1 -5.33 6.34 4.53
C MET A 1 -5.70 5.21 5.49
N ILE A 2 -6.02 5.51 6.75
CA ILE A 2 -6.42 4.49 7.73
C ILE A 2 -7.72 3.78 7.32
N ARG A 3 -8.71 4.51 6.79
CA ARG A 3 -9.99 3.95 6.36
C ARG A 3 -9.86 3.01 5.15
N GLU A 4 -8.97 3.33 4.22
CA GLU A 4 -8.77 2.57 2.98
C GLU A 4 -7.84 1.38 3.19
N ALA A 5 -6.81 1.52 4.04
CA ALA A 5 -5.88 0.44 4.34
C ALA A 5 -6.41 -0.57 5.37
N GLY A 6 -7.36 -0.16 6.22
CA GLY A 6 -7.96 -1.01 7.25
C GLY A 6 -6.91 -1.64 8.17
N ASP A 7 -7.06 -2.94 8.43
CA ASP A 7 -6.15 -3.72 9.27
C ASP A 7 -4.74 -3.87 8.69
N ARG A 8 -4.55 -3.47 7.43
CA ARG A 8 -3.26 -3.50 6.72
C ARG A 8 -2.55 -2.15 6.71
N TYR A 9 -3.01 -1.21 7.52
CA TYR A 9 -2.31 0.05 7.72
C TYR A 9 -0.89 -0.19 8.26
N GLY A 10 0.12 0.33 7.56
CA GLY A 10 1.53 0.14 7.90
C GLY A 10 2.24 -0.94 7.07
N ASP A 11 1.51 -1.77 6.33
CA ASP A 11 2.08 -2.71 5.36
C ASP A 11 2.51 -1.94 4.09
N LEU A 12 3.80 -1.61 4.01
CA LEU A 12 4.34 -0.82 2.90
C LEU A 12 4.14 -1.46 1.53
N SER A 13 4.29 -2.79 1.44
CA SER A 13 4.05 -3.51 0.18
C SER A 13 2.60 -3.28 -0.26
N TYR A 14 1.64 -3.55 0.62
CA TYR A 14 0.22 -3.34 0.33
C TYR A 14 -0.10 -1.89 -0.07
N MET A 15 0.42 -0.94 0.70
CA MET A 15 0.15 0.49 0.52
C MET A 15 0.68 1.04 -0.81
N LEU A 16 1.74 0.43 -1.34
CA LEU A 16 2.37 0.79 -2.61
C LEU A 16 1.93 -0.10 -3.77
N GLY A 17 0.97 -1.02 -3.54
CA GLY A 17 0.45 -1.92 -4.57
C GLY A 17 1.37 -3.10 -4.87
N GLY A 18 2.34 -3.38 -4.00
CA GLY A 18 3.12 -4.60 -3.99
C GLY A 18 2.42 -5.73 -3.24
N ARG A 19 2.95 -6.95 -3.42
CA ARG A 19 2.54 -8.12 -2.66
C ARG A 19 3.30 -8.15 -1.35
N SER A 20 2.63 -8.51 -0.26
CA SER A 20 3.25 -8.55 1.04
C SER A 20 4.16 -9.76 1.18
N PRO A 21 5.36 -9.57 1.77
CA PRO A 21 6.33 -10.63 1.95
C PRO A 21 5.97 -11.56 3.11
N HIS A 22 5.06 -11.12 4.00
CA HIS A 22 4.66 -11.87 5.17
C HIS A 22 3.46 -12.79 4.90
N THR A 23 3.31 -13.77 5.77
CA THR A 23 2.18 -14.69 5.80
C THR A 23 1.40 -14.48 7.09
N ASN A 24 0.10 -14.76 7.04
CA ASN A 24 -0.76 -14.82 8.20
C ASN A 24 -0.32 -15.97 9.13
N PRO A 25 -0.78 -15.99 10.40
CA PRO A 25 -0.44 -17.06 11.34
C PRO A 25 -0.84 -18.48 10.88
N ASP A 26 -1.83 -18.58 10.00
CA ASP A 26 -2.28 -19.83 9.38
C ASP A 26 -1.46 -20.24 8.13
N GLY A 27 -0.41 -19.48 7.81
CA GLY A 27 0.46 -19.68 6.64
C GLY A 27 -0.11 -19.15 5.32
N SER A 28 -1.33 -18.60 5.33
CA SER A 28 -1.93 -18.01 4.13
C SER A 28 -1.29 -16.65 3.79
N SER A 29 -1.32 -16.27 2.52
CA SER A 29 -0.92 -14.92 2.13
C SER A 29 -2.07 -13.94 2.39
N PRO A 30 -1.82 -12.77 3.01
CA PRO A 30 -2.83 -11.74 3.18
C PRO A 30 -3.33 -11.15 1.84
N ASP A 31 -2.59 -11.36 0.75
CA ASP A 31 -2.99 -10.93 -0.59
C ASP A 31 -3.67 -12.04 -1.41
N GLY A 32 -3.89 -13.20 -0.79
CA GLY A 32 -4.49 -14.36 -1.43
C GLY A 32 -3.58 -15.07 -2.44
N PRO A 33 -4.17 -15.91 -3.31
CA PRO A 33 -3.45 -16.69 -4.32
C PRO A 33 -2.71 -15.80 -5.33
N ILE A 34 -1.47 -16.16 -5.67
CA ILE A 34 -0.60 -15.36 -6.56
C ILE A 34 -1.20 -15.16 -7.97
N ASN A 35 -1.94 -16.13 -8.47
CA ASN A 35 -2.59 -16.08 -9.79
C ASN A 35 -3.81 -15.16 -9.85
N GLN A 36 -4.35 -14.77 -8.70
CA GLN A 36 -5.49 -13.85 -8.57
C GLN A 36 -5.04 -12.51 -7.97
N TRP A 37 -3.75 -12.37 -7.68
CA TRP A 37 -3.21 -11.21 -7.01
C TRP A 37 -3.34 -9.97 -7.90
N LYS A 38 -3.92 -8.92 -7.33
CA LYS A 38 -3.99 -7.59 -7.92
C LYS A 38 -3.88 -6.53 -6.83
N PRO A 39 -3.22 -5.39 -7.10
CA PRO A 39 -3.15 -4.29 -6.14
C PRO A 39 -4.53 -3.69 -5.87
N ASN A 40 -4.74 -3.22 -4.65
CA ASN A 40 -5.89 -2.38 -4.32
C ASN A 40 -5.60 -0.93 -4.74
N LEU A 41 -6.13 -0.52 -5.89
CA LEU A 41 -5.88 0.80 -6.45
C LEU A 41 -6.38 1.94 -5.55
N ASP A 42 -7.47 1.73 -4.80
CA ASP A 42 -7.98 2.76 -3.88
C ASP A 42 -6.95 3.07 -2.77
N VAL A 43 -6.30 2.03 -2.25
CA VAL A 43 -5.22 2.16 -1.27
C VAL A 43 -4.03 2.87 -1.89
N VAL A 44 -3.59 2.45 -3.09
CA VAL A 44 -2.46 3.08 -3.79
C VAL A 44 -2.72 4.56 -4.03
N TYR A 45 -3.91 4.94 -4.51
CA TYR A 45 -4.27 6.34 -4.71
C TYR A 45 -4.34 7.11 -3.39
N ALA A 46 -4.85 6.50 -2.32
CA ALA A 46 -4.85 7.12 -1.00
C ALA A 46 -3.43 7.36 -0.48
N THR A 47 -2.51 6.42 -0.67
CA THR A 47 -1.09 6.53 -0.32
C THR A 47 -0.41 7.64 -1.11
N ILE A 48 -0.61 7.71 -2.43
CA ILE A 48 -0.06 8.78 -3.28
C ILE A 48 -0.61 10.15 -2.84
N LYS A 49 -1.93 10.28 -2.62
CA LYS A 49 -2.54 11.53 -2.14
C LYS A 49 -1.95 11.96 -0.79
N PHE A 50 -1.73 11.01 0.11
CA PHE A 50 -1.10 11.29 1.41
C PHE A 50 0.35 11.75 1.25
N ALA A 51 1.15 11.03 0.45
CA ALA A 51 2.55 11.36 0.24
C ALA A 51 2.73 12.73 -0.44
N ARG A 52 1.85 13.09 -1.38
CA ARG A 52 1.78 14.45 -1.96
C ARG A 52 1.42 15.52 -0.91
N ARG A 53 0.35 15.31 -0.13
CA ARG A 53 -0.10 16.27 0.90
C ARG A 53 0.95 16.55 1.97
N THR A 54 1.79 15.57 2.26
CA THR A 54 2.86 15.70 3.26
C THR A 54 4.19 16.18 2.69
N GLY A 55 4.22 16.57 1.42
CA GLY A 55 5.42 17.09 0.75
C GLY A 55 6.48 16.04 0.42
N ARG A 56 6.23 14.75 0.70
CA ARG A 56 7.16 13.65 0.43
C ARG A 56 7.32 13.33 -1.06
N LEU A 57 6.32 13.70 -1.86
CA LEU A 57 6.33 13.56 -3.32
C LEU A 57 6.27 14.91 -4.04
N ASN A 58 6.59 16.01 -3.37
CA ASN A 58 6.81 17.25 -4.12
C ASN A 58 8.06 17.05 -4.99
N PRO A 59 8.04 17.45 -6.27
CA PRO A 59 9.29 17.63 -6.98
C PRO A 59 10.11 18.60 -6.13
N SER A 60 11.33 18.23 -5.78
CA SER A 60 12.30 19.17 -5.24
C SER A 60 12.26 20.39 -6.15
N SER A 61 11.88 21.54 -5.60
CA SER A 61 12.21 22.81 -6.22
C SER A 61 13.73 22.87 -6.21
N GLU A 62 14.35 22.36 -7.28
CA GLU A 62 15.69 22.77 -7.68
C GLU A 62 15.60 24.28 -7.95
N ASN A 63 16.09 25.05 -6.98
CA ASN A 63 16.53 26.43 -7.19
C ASN A 63 18.03 26.40 -7.44
#